data_AF-A0A427XHE5-F1
#
_entry.id   AF-A0A427XHE5-F1
#
_cell.length_a   1.000
_cell.length_b   1.000
_cell.length_c   1.000
_cell.angle_alpha   90.00
_cell.angle_beta   90.00
_cell.angle_gamma   90.00
#
_symmetry.space_group_name_H-M   'P 1'
#
loop_
_entity.id
_entity.type
_entity.pdbx_description
1 polymer ?
#
loop_
_entity_poly.entity_id
_entity_poly.type
_entity_poly.pdbx_seq_one_letter_code
_entity_poly.pdbx_strand_id
1 'polypeptide(L)'
;MAEPASAPSDGLSSALTTGRALILLQLLSRLLTFALNQGLVRLAPPAVFGTAAIQFDLVAATVLFLSREGVRNALLRRKGDDDNDVNSGFSTQDAALATLPFKLGCGVAVAVLALYLSTSSAETTSQPYFHVALRLYVYGALAELAIEPLYVRALRESPPRIRVRVQAEGGMAIVRAVVTFACLVLDPSGQRALLGFAIGHSAGASWLAARYVYEYGGLKVLPSLFFPKTNDQTTKREETGAASTRALAIANTRQSVVKHVLTEADRLAVGRISPLGDQGGYAVAMNYGSLVARIIFQPIEETLLLHWSRALDSPSTLPLLTLALRLSLHLLLLLPVFLPPLLPIVLPVLLPRRYVTETDAASTLQTYLVCYLPVLSFNGILEAFHAASATPEQVARQAWFMIASSVAFAWSLVVFTGVYAGWFMGYGRTAGGVTRSPPPGLLTSIFHCTTEQALIYSSCVAMSTRIAYAWPHAQGFFRKRGTPLTFAAIVPKARVRYVVAVTGAGLWVLAYRLGTSLRDQAILLAVGAVAGILVLYTIYTAEHDQFSAIGASLGRHEREPEPQTQPKPKSE
;
A
#
# COMPACT_ATOMS: atom_id res chain seq x y z
N MET A 1 45.54 32.10 -22.78
CA MET A 1 45.34 31.65 -21.38
C MET A 1 43.93 31.11 -21.30
N ALA A 2 43.80 29.78 -21.35
CA ALA A 2 42.51 29.10 -21.26
C ALA A 2 42.27 28.69 -19.81
N GLU A 3 41.11 29.06 -19.26
CA GLU A 3 40.63 28.57 -17.97
C GLU A 3 40.43 27.03 -18.02
N PRO A 4 40.75 26.30 -16.94
CA PRO A 4 40.47 24.87 -16.88
C PRO A 4 38.99 24.65 -16.57
N ALA A 5 38.37 23.78 -17.37
CA ALA A 5 37.01 23.29 -17.16
C ALA A 5 36.89 22.58 -15.80
N SER A 6 35.95 23.04 -14.97
CA SER A 6 35.58 22.42 -13.69
C SER A 6 34.92 21.05 -13.92
N ALA A 7 35.38 20.06 -13.14
CA ALA A 7 35.00 18.66 -13.20
C ALA A 7 33.51 18.37 -12.84
N PRO A 8 32.93 17.24 -13.28
CA PRO A 8 31.53 16.88 -13.05
C PRO A 8 31.23 16.27 -11.65
N SER A 9 32.01 16.61 -10.61
CA SER A 9 31.91 16.00 -9.27
C SER A 9 30.72 16.50 -8.43
N ASP A 10 30.15 17.67 -8.76
CA ASP A 10 29.12 18.32 -7.93
C ASP A 10 27.69 17.77 -8.17
N GLY A 11 27.45 17.10 -9.30
CA GLY A 11 26.14 16.53 -9.61
C GLY A 11 25.81 15.26 -8.82
N LEU A 12 26.80 14.39 -8.60
CA LEU A 12 26.63 13.10 -7.93
C LEU A 12 26.52 13.26 -6.40
N SER A 13 27.33 14.14 -5.81
CA SER A 13 27.25 14.46 -4.39
C SER A 13 25.90 15.09 -4.04
N SER A 14 25.43 16.05 -4.86
CA SER A 14 24.11 16.68 -4.77
C SER A 14 22.96 15.67 -4.93
N ALA A 15 23.05 14.77 -5.90
CA ALA A 15 22.06 13.70 -6.11
C ALA A 15 22.02 12.68 -4.96
N LEU A 16 23.17 12.34 -4.37
CA LEU A 16 23.26 11.45 -3.20
C LEU A 16 22.76 12.12 -1.92
N THR A 17 23.05 13.41 -1.70
CA THR A 17 22.45 14.16 -0.57
C THR A 17 20.94 14.33 -0.74
N THR A 18 20.47 14.58 -1.96
CA THR A 18 19.03 14.69 -2.26
C THR A 18 18.34 13.34 -2.08
N GLY A 19 18.94 12.24 -2.56
CA GLY A 19 18.43 10.89 -2.36
C GLY A 19 18.37 10.50 -0.88
N ARG A 20 19.41 10.81 -0.10
CA ARG A 20 19.41 10.59 1.37
C ARG A 20 18.34 11.43 2.07
N ALA A 21 18.17 12.69 1.69
CA ALA A 21 17.16 13.57 2.27
C ALA A 21 15.73 13.07 1.99
N LEU A 22 15.47 12.56 0.77
CA LEU A 22 14.17 11.97 0.41
C LEU A 22 13.89 10.68 1.17
N ILE A 23 14.90 9.81 1.30
CA ILE A 23 14.79 8.58 2.10
C ILE A 23 14.51 8.91 3.58
N LEU A 24 15.24 9.88 4.14
CA LEU A 24 15.05 10.33 5.52
C LEU A 24 13.66 10.95 5.72
N LEU A 25 13.20 11.76 4.77
CA LEU A 25 11.87 12.35 4.80
C LEU A 25 10.78 11.28 4.77
N GLN A 26 10.93 10.26 3.90
CA GLN A 26 9.99 9.16 3.80
C GLN A 26 9.97 8.32 5.09
N LEU A 27 11.13 8.09 5.70
CA LEU A 27 11.24 7.41 6.99
C LEU A 27 10.55 8.22 8.10
N LEU A 28 10.88 9.50 8.23
CA LEU A 28 10.34 10.37 9.28
C LEU A 28 8.82 10.53 9.15
N SER A 29 8.31 10.70 7.92
CA SER A 29 6.87 10.78 7.68
C SER A 29 6.15 9.49 8.09
N ARG A 30 6.72 8.32 7.81
CA ARG A 30 6.13 7.03 8.22
C ARG A 30 6.18 6.84 9.73
N LEU A 31 7.28 7.22 10.38
CA LEU A 31 7.41 7.17 11.84
C LEU A 31 6.40 8.11 12.52
N LEU A 32 6.20 9.31 11.98
CA LEU A 32 5.20 10.25 12.48
C LEU A 32 3.78 9.67 12.35
N THR A 33 3.41 9.17 11.17
CA THR A 33 2.10 8.54 10.96
C THR A 33 1.91 7.30 11.85
N PHE A 34 2.97 6.51 12.06
CA PHE A 34 2.95 5.38 12.99
C PHE A 34 2.71 5.84 14.42
N ALA A 35 3.42 6.86 14.90
CA ALA A 35 3.26 7.39 16.25
C ALA A 35 1.83 7.95 16.48
N LEU A 36 1.30 8.68 15.49
CA LEU A 36 -0.07 9.19 15.52
C LEU A 36 -1.09 8.03 15.57
N ASN A 37 -0.96 7.04 14.69
CA ASN A 37 -1.84 5.86 14.68
C ASN A 37 -1.72 5.07 15.98
N GLN A 38 -0.52 4.98 16.56
CA GLN A 38 -0.29 4.31 17.84
C GLN A 38 -1.03 5.01 18.99
N GLY A 39 -1.05 6.35 18.98
CA GLY A 39 -1.85 7.13 19.92
C GLY A 39 -3.35 6.83 19.78
N LEU A 40 -3.86 6.76 18.54
CA LEU A 40 -5.27 6.46 18.28
C LEU A 40 -5.66 5.05 18.75
N VAL A 41 -4.87 4.03 18.42
CA VAL A 41 -5.15 2.63 18.78
C VAL A 41 -5.15 2.42 20.30
N ARG A 42 -4.36 3.20 21.06
CA ARG A 42 -4.35 3.11 22.53
C ARG A 42 -5.61 3.64 23.20
N LEU A 43 -6.34 4.53 22.53
CA LEU A 43 -7.54 5.17 23.07
C LEU A 43 -8.84 4.59 22.48
N ALA A 44 -8.80 4.14 21.22
CA ALA A 44 -9.97 3.64 20.51
C ALA A 44 -10.33 2.21 20.92
N PRO A 45 -11.62 1.92 21.19
CA PRO A 45 -12.10 0.55 21.30
C PRO A 45 -11.92 -0.21 19.97
N PRO A 46 -11.61 -1.53 19.98
CA PRO A 46 -11.36 -2.30 18.75
C PRO A 46 -12.51 -2.24 17.75
N ALA A 47 -13.76 -2.38 18.20
CA ALA A 47 -14.95 -2.33 17.35
C ALA A 47 -15.14 -0.98 16.66
N VAL A 48 -14.92 0.12 17.40
CA VAL A 48 -15.00 1.49 16.86
C VAL A 48 -13.88 1.71 15.85
N PHE A 49 -12.66 1.27 16.16
CA PHE A 49 -11.53 1.38 15.26
C PHE A 49 -11.74 0.57 13.97
N GLY A 50 -12.29 -0.64 14.06
CA GLY A 50 -12.64 -1.47 12.91
C GLY A 50 -13.69 -0.79 12.03
N THR A 51 -14.74 -0.23 12.63
CA THR A 51 -15.78 0.52 11.91
C THR A 51 -15.18 1.72 11.17
N ALA A 52 -14.35 2.52 11.85
CA ALA A 52 -13.77 3.73 11.26
C ALA A 52 -12.71 3.43 10.18
N ALA A 53 -11.76 2.54 10.48
CA ALA A 53 -10.57 2.29 9.65
C ALA A 53 -10.79 1.28 8.52
N ILE A 54 -11.74 0.35 8.67
CA ILE A 54 -12.10 -0.60 7.60
C ILE A 54 -13.34 -0.13 6.88
N GLN A 55 -14.47 0.04 7.57
CA GLN A 55 -15.76 0.23 6.90
C GLN A 55 -15.96 1.67 6.39
N PHE A 56 -15.84 2.69 7.25
CA PHE A 56 -16.08 4.08 6.87
C PHE A 56 -15.02 4.61 5.91
N ASP A 57 -13.74 4.28 6.13
CA ASP A 57 -12.67 4.61 5.18
C ASP A 57 -12.91 3.92 3.82
N LEU A 58 -13.43 2.68 3.78
CA LEU A 58 -13.82 2.01 2.54
C LEU A 58 -15.01 2.70 1.85
N VAL A 59 -16.02 3.14 2.60
CA VAL A 59 -17.14 3.93 2.06
C VAL A 59 -16.63 5.22 1.43
N ALA A 60 -15.80 5.98 2.15
CA ALA A 60 -15.22 7.23 1.64
C ALA A 60 -14.32 6.98 0.41
N ALA A 61 -13.45 5.98 0.46
CA ALA A 61 -12.59 5.60 -0.65
C ALA A 61 -13.41 5.18 -1.88
N THR A 62 -14.50 4.43 -1.70
CA THR A 62 -15.40 4.02 -2.79
C THR A 62 -16.06 5.23 -3.45
N VAL A 63 -16.59 6.16 -2.66
CA VAL A 63 -17.18 7.41 -3.18
C VAL A 63 -16.15 8.23 -3.95
N LEU A 64 -14.95 8.41 -3.40
CA LEU A 64 -13.89 9.20 -4.03
C LEU A 64 -13.37 8.55 -5.31
N PHE A 65 -13.03 7.26 -5.26
CA PHE A 65 -12.35 6.57 -6.35
C PHE A 65 -13.25 6.40 -7.57
N LEU A 66 -14.49 5.96 -7.36
CA LEU A 66 -15.47 5.78 -8.44
C LEU A 66 -15.83 7.10 -9.11
N SER A 67 -15.75 8.21 -8.38
CA SER A 67 -16.22 9.50 -8.87
C SER A 67 -15.17 10.34 -9.57
N ARG A 68 -13.92 10.23 -9.13
CA ARG A 68 -12.87 11.18 -9.50
C ARG A 68 -11.78 10.62 -10.38
N GLU A 69 -11.38 9.37 -10.16
CA GLU A 69 -10.12 8.86 -10.70
C GLU A 69 -10.09 8.84 -12.23
N GLY A 70 -11.19 8.44 -12.86
CA GLY A 70 -11.29 8.43 -14.32
C GLY A 70 -11.24 9.82 -14.95
N VAL A 71 -11.96 10.77 -14.37
CA VAL A 71 -12.03 12.16 -14.83
C VAL A 71 -10.71 12.88 -14.62
N ARG A 72 -10.11 12.76 -13.42
CA ARG A 72 -8.82 13.33 -13.08
C ARG A 72 -7.73 12.87 -14.05
N ASN A 73 -7.64 11.57 -14.32
CA ASN A 73 -6.66 11.02 -15.24
C ASN A 73 -6.84 11.50 -16.69
N ALA A 74 -8.08 11.71 -17.13
CA ALA A 74 -8.35 12.26 -18.45
C ALA A 74 -7.92 13.74 -18.55
N LEU A 75 -8.24 14.54 -17.53
CA LEU A 75 -7.90 15.97 -17.48
C LEU A 75 -6.39 16.21 -17.41
N LEU A 76 -5.65 15.37 -16.68
CA LEU A 76 -4.19 15.50 -16.56
C LEU A 76 -3.42 15.03 -17.81
N ARG A 77 -4.02 14.19 -18.66
CA ARG A 77 -3.39 13.68 -19.90
C ARG A 77 -3.60 14.58 -21.11
N ARG A 78 -4.49 15.56 -21.03
CA ARG A 78 -4.74 16.51 -22.11
C ARG A 78 -3.49 17.38 -22.29
N LYS A 79 -2.76 17.20 -23.39
CA LYS A 79 -1.67 18.11 -23.79
C LYS A 79 -2.25 19.51 -24.04
N GLY A 80 -1.57 20.54 -23.55
CA GLY A 80 -1.76 21.90 -24.05
C GLY A 80 -1.54 21.89 -25.56
N ASP A 81 -2.40 22.57 -26.29
CA ASP A 81 -2.27 22.73 -27.74
C ASP A 81 -1.03 23.64 -27.97
N ASP A 82 0.03 23.10 -28.58
CA ASP A 82 1.30 23.74 -28.99
C ASP A 82 2.26 24.35 -27.93
N ASP A 83 3.56 24.07 -28.13
CA ASP A 83 4.73 24.66 -27.43
C ASP A 83 4.88 26.19 -27.63
N ASN A 84 4.00 26.81 -28.43
CA ASN A 84 4.09 28.23 -28.81
C ASN A 84 3.03 29.13 -28.17
N ASP A 85 2.04 28.57 -27.47
CA ASP A 85 1.06 29.38 -26.73
C ASP A 85 1.30 29.26 -25.22
N VAL A 86 2.11 30.18 -24.71
CA VAL A 86 2.52 30.29 -23.30
C VAL A 86 1.32 30.47 -22.35
N ASN A 87 0.10 30.59 -22.89
CA ASN A 87 -1.13 30.86 -22.18
C ASN A 87 -2.23 29.79 -22.35
N SER A 88 -1.87 28.51 -22.62
CA SER A 88 -2.84 27.40 -22.57
C SER A 88 -3.27 27.09 -21.11
N GLY A 89 -3.96 28.04 -20.48
CA GLY A 89 -4.46 27.95 -19.11
C GLY A 89 -5.59 26.92 -18.95
N PHE A 90 -5.98 26.69 -17.69
CA PHE A 90 -7.12 25.84 -17.35
C PHE A 90 -8.42 26.38 -17.98
N SER A 91 -8.87 25.76 -19.08
CA SER A 91 -10.00 26.25 -19.87
C SER A 91 -11.34 26.12 -19.13
N THR A 92 -12.34 26.89 -19.53
CA THR A 92 -13.71 26.82 -19.01
C THR A 92 -14.32 25.42 -19.15
N GLN A 93 -14.01 24.71 -20.24
CA GLN A 93 -14.48 23.34 -20.47
C GLN A 93 -13.78 22.34 -19.55
N ASP A 94 -12.49 22.53 -19.27
CA ASP A 94 -11.76 21.72 -18.29
C ASP A 94 -12.31 21.94 -16.87
N ALA A 95 -12.68 23.18 -16.54
CA ALA A 95 -13.37 23.50 -15.29
C ALA A 95 -14.73 22.78 -15.21
N ALA A 96 -15.52 22.82 -16.28
CA ALA A 96 -16.82 22.14 -16.33
C ALA A 96 -16.67 20.61 -16.17
N LEU A 97 -15.71 20.00 -16.86
CA LEU A 97 -15.39 18.58 -16.72
C LEU A 97 -14.88 18.24 -15.30
N ALA A 98 -14.07 19.12 -14.68
CA ALA A 98 -13.58 18.94 -13.32
C ALA A 98 -14.67 19.08 -12.24
N THR A 99 -15.85 19.64 -12.55
CA THR A 99 -17.01 19.63 -11.64
C THR A 99 -17.82 18.33 -11.69
N LEU A 100 -17.63 17.49 -12.72
CA LEU A 100 -18.36 16.22 -12.86
C LEU A 100 -18.12 15.24 -11.70
N PRO A 101 -16.90 15.08 -11.14
CA PRO A 101 -16.66 14.21 -9.99
C PRO A 101 -17.54 14.53 -8.79
N PHE A 102 -17.81 15.80 -8.50
CA PHE A 102 -18.69 16.18 -7.41
C PHE A 102 -20.14 15.76 -7.67
N LYS A 103 -20.68 16.05 -8.86
CA LYS A 103 -22.06 15.69 -9.23
C LYS A 103 -22.27 14.18 -9.25
N LEU A 104 -21.34 13.45 -9.86
CA LEU A 104 -21.36 12.00 -9.89
C LEU A 104 -21.16 11.43 -8.47
N GLY A 105 -20.29 12.05 -7.68
CA GLY A 105 -20.06 11.72 -6.28
C GLY A 105 -21.29 11.80 -5.40
N CYS A 106 -22.15 12.81 -5.58
CA CYS A 106 -23.44 12.87 -4.87
C CYS A 106 -24.31 11.64 -5.18
N GLY A 107 -24.40 11.23 -6.44
CA GLY A 107 -25.16 10.04 -6.84
C GLY A 107 -24.56 8.73 -6.31
N VAL A 108 -23.23 8.58 -6.43
CA VAL A 108 -22.50 7.41 -5.91
C VAL A 108 -22.58 7.35 -4.39
N ALA A 109 -22.49 8.47 -3.68
CA ALA A 109 -22.62 8.52 -2.23
C ALA A 109 -23.98 7.98 -1.76
N VAL A 110 -25.08 8.35 -2.43
CA VAL A 110 -26.42 7.81 -2.12
C VAL A 110 -26.47 6.30 -2.35
N ALA A 111 -25.97 5.82 -3.49
CA ALA A 111 -25.96 4.39 -3.81
C ALA A 111 -25.11 3.57 -2.84
N VAL A 112 -23.89 4.05 -2.53
CA VAL A 112 -22.97 3.40 -1.58
C VAL A 112 -23.55 3.43 -0.17
N LEU A 113 -24.18 4.52 0.26
CA LEU A 113 -24.82 4.62 1.56
C LEU A 113 -26.01 3.66 1.68
N ALA A 114 -26.85 3.59 0.66
CA ALA A 114 -27.98 2.66 0.62
C ALA A 114 -27.50 1.19 0.67
N LEU A 115 -26.47 0.85 -0.11
CA LEU A 115 -25.87 -0.48 -0.11
C LEU A 115 -25.18 -0.81 1.22
N TYR A 116 -24.47 0.14 1.80
CA TYR A 116 -23.78 -0.05 3.08
C TYR A 116 -24.79 -0.26 4.21
N LEU A 117 -25.83 0.58 4.31
CA LEU A 117 -26.87 0.44 5.33
C LEU A 117 -27.69 -0.85 5.16
N SER A 118 -27.94 -1.31 3.94
CA SER A 118 -28.66 -2.57 3.71
C SER A 118 -27.84 -3.82 4.01
N THR A 119 -26.51 -3.70 4.04
CA THR A 119 -25.58 -4.83 4.27
C THR A 119 -24.88 -4.78 5.63
N SER A 120 -25.05 -3.70 6.39
CA SER A 120 -24.42 -3.53 7.72
C SER A 120 -25.07 -4.44 8.76
N SER A 121 -24.26 -5.04 9.64
CA SER A 121 -24.74 -5.84 10.75
C SER A 121 -25.41 -4.97 11.84
N ALA A 122 -26.33 -5.57 12.60
CA ALA A 122 -26.99 -4.92 13.73
C ALA A 122 -25.98 -4.48 14.82
N GLU A 123 -24.89 -5.21 14.98
CA GLU A 123 -23.78 -4.83 15.88
C GLU A 123 -23.11 -3.53 15.44
N THR A 124 -22.91 -3.33 14.14
CA THR A 124 -22.29 -2.13 13.61
C THR A 124 -23.20 -0.92 13.78
N THR A 125 -24.48 -1.07 13.45
CA THR A 125 -25.46 0.04 13.47
C THR A 125 -25.92 0.42 14.87
N SER A 126 -25.78 -0.47 15.86
CA SER A 126 -26.10 -0.19 17.27
C SER A 126 -25.04 0.64 18.00
N GLN A 127 -23.88 0.90 17.38
CA GLN A 127 -22.86 1.76 17.98
C GLN A 127 -23.37 3.19 18.20
N PRO A 128 -22.99 3.85 19.31
CA PRO A 128 -23.44 5.21 19.58
C PRO A 128 -22.99 6.18 18.47
N TYR A 129 -23.90 7.09 18.08
CA TYR A 129 -23.67 8.11 17.04
C TYR A 129 -23.33 7.55 15.64
N PHE A 130 -23.57 6.26 15.37
CA PHE A 130 -23.23 5.62 14.09
C PHE A 130 -23.70 6.41 12.86
N HIS A 131 -24.99 6.76 12.79
CA HIS A 131 -25.53 7.48 11.63
C HIS A 131 -24.96 8.89 11.45
N VAL A 132 -24.67 9.58 12.55
CA VAL A 132 -24.06 10.93 12.51
C VAL A 132 -22.63 10.82 12.01
N ALA A 133 -21.87 9.86 12.54
CA ALA A 133 -20.50 9.60 12.14
C ALA A 133 -20.40 9.23 10.65
N LEU A 134 -21.29 8.35 10.17
CA LEU A 134 -21.36 7.95 8.77
C LEU A 134 -21.66 9.15 7.83
N ARG A 135 -22.61 10.01 8.20
CA ARG A 135 -22.92 11.23 7.42
C ARG A 135 -21.74 12.19 7.35
N LEU A 136 -20.98 12.34 8.45
CA LEU A 136 -19.78 13.18 8.49
C LEU A 136 -18.66 12.63 7.59
N TYR A 137 -18.46 11.31 7.55
CA TYR A 137 -17.52 10.69 6.62
C TYR A 137 -17.91 10.91 5.15
N VAL A 138 -19.20 10.73 4.81
CA VAL A 138 -19.69 11.00 3.45
C VAL A 138 -19.56 12.49 3.12
N TYR A 139 -19.87 13.39 4.06
CA TYR A 139 -19.66 14.82 3.90
C TYR A 139 -18.18 15.14 3.62
N GLY A 140 -17.25 14.53 4.37
CA GLY A 140 -15.81 14.66 4.14
C GLY A 140 -15.42 14.27 2.72
N ALA A 141 -15.86 13.10 2.25
CA ALA A 141 -15.64 12.64 0.88
C ALA A 141 -16.24 13.61 -0.18
N LEU A 142 -17.44 14.13 0.04
CA LEU A 142 -18.05 15.11 -0.89
C LEU A 142 -17.31 16.46 -0.88
N ALA A 143 -16.81 16.90 0.28
CA ALA A 143 -16.00 18.11 0.39
C ALA A 143 -14.67 17.96 -0.38
N GLU A 144 -14.03 16.79 -0.31
CA GLU A 144 -12.86 16.47 -1.12
C GLU A 144 -13.16 16.46 -2.63
N LEU A 145 -14.36 16.03 -3.04
CA LEU A 145 -14.77 16.07 -4.46
C LEU A 145 -15.10 17.50 -4.91
N ALA A 146 -15.62 18.35 -4.04
CA ALA A 146 -15.98 19.73 -4.37
C ALA A 146 -14.76 20.59 -4.73
N ILE A 147 -13.59 20.29 -4.15
CA ILE A 147 -12.34 21.02 -4.40
C ILE A 147 -11.56 20.51 -5.61
N GLU A 148 -12.06 19.46 -6.27
CA GLU A 148 -11.36 18.79 -7.36
C GLU A 148 -10.95 19.71 -8.52
N PRO A 149 -11.76 20.71 -8.94
CA PRO A 149 -11.31 21.66 -9.95
C PRO A 149 -10.07 22.46 -9.54
N LEU A 150 -9.94 22.82 -8.26
CA LEU A 150 -8.75 23.52 -7.76
C LEU A 150 -7.53 22.60 -7.74
N TYR A 151 -7.74 21.33 -7.36
CA TYR A 151 -6.69 20.32 -7.39
C TYR A 151 -6.13 20.13 -8.81
N VAL A 152 -7.00 19.93 -9.80
CA VAL A 152 -6.57 19.73 -11.19
C VAL A 152 -5.91 20.98 -11.74
N ARG A 153 -6.44 22.17 -11.42
CA ARG A 153 -5.82 23.45 -11.81
C ARG A 153 -4.40 23.57 -11.26
N ALA A 154 -4.17 23.28 -9.97
CA ALA A 154 -2.86 23.37 -9.34
C ALA A 154 -1.80 22.48 -9.98
N LEU A 155 -2.23 21.33 -10.52
CA LEU A 155 -1.33 20.37 -11.16
C LEU A 155 -1.10 20.63 -12.65
N ARG A 156 -2.00 21.38 -13.29
CA ARG A 156 -1.90 21.77 -14.72
C ARG A 156 -1.19 23.11 -14.95
N GLU A 157 -0.95 23.89 -13.90
CA GLU A 157 -0.15 25.10 -14.01
C GLU A 157 1.30 24.77 -14.40
N SER A 158 1.93 25.66 -15.17
CA SER A 158 3.33 25.59 -15.59
C SER A 158 4.10 26.71 -14.88
N PRO A 159 4.89 26.43 -13.83
CA PRO A 159 5.21 25.12 -13.24
C PRO A 159 4.12 24.56 -12.29
N PRO A 160 4.04 23.24 -12.10
CA PRO A 160 3.03 22.62 -11.25
C PRO A 160 3.25 22.95 -9.77
N ARG A 161 2.17 23.30 -9.05
CA ARG A 161 2.23 23.70 -7.63
C ARG A 161 2.28 22.51 -6.68
N ILE A 162 3.30 21.66 -6.80
CA ILE A 162 3.49 20.47 -5.95
C ILE A 162 3.52 20.82 -4.46
N ARG A 163 4.07 21.99 -4.09
CA ARG A 163 4.12 22.47 -2.70
C ARG A 163 2.72 22.62 -2.08
N VAL A 164 1.75 23.11 -2.83
CA VAL A 164 0.37 23.31 -2.34
C VAL A 164 -0.27 21.96 -2.07
N ARG A 165 -0.07 21.00 -2.98
CA ARG A 165 -0.54 19.62 -2.82
C ARG A 165 0.01 18.96 -1.56
N VAL A 166 1.33 19.04 -1.36
CA VAL A 166 1.99 18.46 -0.18
C VAL A 166 1.45 19.08 1.12
N GLN A 167 1.25 20.40 1.16
CA GLN A 167 0.67 21.09 2.32
C GLN A 167 -0.79 20.71 2.57
N ALA A 168 -1.58 20.56 1.51
CA ALA A 168 -3.00 20.22 1.61
C ALA A 168 -3.19 18.77 2.06
N GLU A 169 -2.59 17.80 1.35
CA GLU A 169 -2.72 16.36 1.66
C GLU A 169 -2.01 15.99 2.98
N GLY A 170 -0.80 16.50 3.20
CA GLY A 170 -0.05 16.27 4.44
C GLY A 170 -0.75 16.88 5.65
N GLY A 171 -1.23 18.12 5.53
CA GLY A 171 -1.97 18.76 6.62
C GLY A 171 -3.35 18.14 6.86
N MET A 172 -4.03 17.61 5.84
CA MET A 172 -5.27 16.85 6.01
C MET A 172 -5.05 15.63 6.91
N ALA A 173 -3.98 14.86 6.66
CA ALA A 173 -3.65 13.69 7.47
C ALA A 173 -3.30 14.08 8.92
N ILE A 174 -2.53 15.15 9.11
CA ILE A 174 -2.14 15.66 10.43
C ILE A 174 -3.37 16.16 11.21
N VAL A 175 -4.18 17.04 10.61
CA VAL A 175 -5.39 17.58 11.24
C VAL A 175 -6.36 16.47 11.59
N ARG A 176 -6.59 15.51 10.68
CA ARG A 176 -7.43 14.34 10.94
C ARG A 176 -6.94 13.57 12.16
N ALA A 177 -5.65 13.26 12.24
CA ALA A 177 -5.07 12.51 13.35
C ALA A 177 -5.15 13.28 14.67
N VAL A 178 -4.75 14.57 14.68
CA VAL A 178 -4.71 15.40 15.90
C VAL A 178 -6.11 15.65 16.44
N VAL A 179 -7.08 15.98 15.58
CA VAL A 179 -8.47 16.23 16.01
C VAL A 179 -9.11 14.93 16.49
N THR A 180 -8.88 13.80 15.80
CA THR A 180 -9.37 12.49 16.28
C THR A 180 -8.78 12.17 17.65
N PHE A 181 -7.47 12.32 17.81
CA PHE A 181 -6.78 12.06 19.08
C PHE A 181 -7.32 12.95 20.20
N ALA A 182 -7.50 14.25 19.96
CA ALA A 182 -8.08 15.18 20.92
C ALA A 182 -9.50 14.75 21.33
N CYS A 183 -10.36 14.38 20.36
CA CYS A 183 -11.70 13.88 20.66
C CYS A 183 -11.68 12.59 21.51
N LEU A 184 -10.74 11.67 21.25
CA LEU A 184 -10.62 10.42 22.02
C LEU A 184 -10.10 10.66 23.44
N VAL A 185 -9.15 11.60 23.63
CA VAL A 185 -8.65 11.98 24.96
C VAL A 185 -9.76 12.65 25.80
N LEU A 186 -10.59 13.47 25.15
CA LEU A 186 -11.72 14.16 25.79
C LEU A 186 -12.92 13.25 26.06
N ASP A 187 -12.91 12.00 25.58
CA ASP A 187 -13.94 11.01 25.85
C ASP A 187 -13.39 9.76 26.57
N PRO A 188 -13.12 9.85 27.89
CA PRO A 188 -12.66 8.71 28.68
C PRO A 188 -13.66 7.54 28.70
N SER A 189 -14.95 7.80 28.43
CA SER A 189 -16.00 6.78 28.41
C SER A 189 -15.98 5.91 27.16
N GLY A 190 -15.32 6.37 26.08
CA GLY A 190 -15.27 5.69 24.78
C GLY A 190 -16.60 5.65 24.03
N GLN A 191 -17.70 6.20 24.57
CA GLN A 191 -19.02 6.15 23.95
C GLN A 191 -19.12 7.02 22.70
N ARG A 192 -18.38 8.12 22.64
CA ARG A 192 -18.34 9.07 21.52
C ARG A 192 -17.12 8.84 20.63
N ALA A 193 -16.36 7.77 20.84
CA ALA A 193 -15.14 7.50 20.09
C ALA A 193 -15.38 7.47 18.58
N LEU A 194 -16.46 6.84 18.10
CA LEU A 194 -16.82 6.78 16.68
C LEU A 194 -17.12 8.17 16.09
N LEU A 195 -17.81 9.01 16.85
CA LEU A 195 -18.04 10.41 16.49
C LEU A 195 -16.72 11.19 16.43
N GLY A 196 -15.79 10.93 17.36
CA GLY A 196 -14.45 11.52 17.36
C GLY A 196 -13.67 11.24 16.07
N PHE A 197 -13.69 10.01 15.57
CA PHE A 197 -13.12 9.64 14.27
C PHE A 197 -13.76 10.43 13.12
N ALA A 198 -15.09 10.59 13.13
CA ALA A 198 -15.81 11.29 12.09
C ALA A 198 -15.59 12.82 12.09
N ILE A 199 -15.49 13.42 13.28
CA ILE A 199 -15.11 14.83 13.45
C ILE A 199 -13.69 15.03 12.93
N GLY A 200 -12.75 14.16 13.29
CA GLY A 200 -11.38 14.22 12.79
C GLY A 200 -11.32 14.11 11.26
N HIS A 201 -12.05 13.15 10.66
CA HIS A 201 -12.12 13.01 9.21
C HIS A 201 -12.66 14.29 8.54
N SER A 202 -13.75 14.85 9.08
CA SER A 202 -14.37 16.09 8.57
C SER A 202 -13.46 17.31 8.72
N ALA A 203 -12.73 17.41 9.82
CA ALA A 203 -11.76 18.47 10.06
C ALA A 203 -10.58 18.39 9.08
N GLY A 204 -10.09 17.17 8.80
CA GLY A 204 -9.07 16.94 7.78
C GLY A 204 -9.54 17.37 6.38
N ALA A 205 -10.75 16.96 5.97
CA ALA A 205 -11.34 17.38 4.70
C ALA A 205 -11.53 18.91 4.62
N SER A 206 -11.89 19.54 5.74
CA SER A 206 -12.02 20.99 5.85
C SER A 206 -10.67 21.71 5.70
N TRP A 207 -9.59 21.17 6.28
CA TRP A 207 -8.24 21.68 6.06
C TRP A 207 -7.84 21.60 4.59
N LEU A 208 -8.09 20.46 3.94
CA LEU A 208 -7.80 20.24 2.53
C LEU A 208 -8.48 21.34 1.68
N ALA A 209 -9.77 21.54 1.91
CA ALA A 209 -10.55 22.56 1.21
C ALA A 209 -10.04 23.98 1.48
N ALA A 210 -9.81 24.32 2.75
CA ALA A 210 -9.30 25.63 3.14
C ALA A 210 -7.96 25.95 2.46
N ARG A 211 -7.04 24.98 2.38
CA ARG A 211 -5.72 25.21 1.77
C ARG A 211 -5.80 25.50 0.27
N TYR A 212 -6.63 24.77 -0.47
CA TYR A 212 -6.83 25.03 -1.91
C TYR A 212 -7.58 26.33 -2.16
N VAL A 213 -8.61 26.62 -1.38
CA VAL A 213 -9.38 27.86 -1.49
C VAL A 213 -8.49 29.08 -1.19
N TYR A 214 -7.64 29.01 -0.15
CA TYR A 214 -6.70 30.07 0.19
C TYR A 214 -5.73 30.38 -0.95
N GLU A 215 -5.19 29.34 -1.62
CA GLU A 215 -4.22 29.52 -2.71
C GLU A 215 -4.76 30.33 -3.89
N TYR A 216 -6.06 30.19 -4.18
CA TYR A 216 -6.68 30.74 -5.38
C TYR A 216 -7.42 32.06 -5.16
N GLY A 217 -7.28 32.70 -4.00
CA GLY A 217 -7.92 33.99 -3.70
C GLY A 217 -9.11 33.91 -2.74
N GLY A 218 -9.17 32.83 -1.94
CA GLY A 218 -10.13 32.68 -0.86
C GLY A 218 -11.56 32.43 -1.34
N LEU A 219 -12.54 32.90 -0.56
CA LEU A 219 -13.97 32.67 -0.79
C LEU A 219 -14.47 33.16 -2.16
N LYS A 220 -13.74 34.04 -2.85
CA LYS A 220 -14.07 34.55 -4.20
C LYS A 220 -14.08 33.46 -5.27
N VAL A 221 -13.43 32.33 -5.02
CA VAL A 221 -13.32 31.21 -5.98
C VAL A 221 -14.49 30.23 -5.86
N LEU A 222 -15.19 30.20 -4.72
CA LEU A 222 -16.32 29.29 -4.48
C LEU A 222 -17.40 29.36 -5.57
N PRO A 223 -17.86 30.55 -6.02
CA PRO A 223 -18.85 30.63 -7.09
C PRO A 223 -18.38 29.98 -8.40
N SER A 224 -17.09 30.10 -8.72
CA SER A 224 -16.50 29.52 -9.94
C SER A 224 -16.36 28.00 -9.90
N LEU A 225 -16.43 27.38 -8.72
CA LEU A 225 -16.41 25.93 -8.54
C LEU A 225 -17.75 25.27 -8.81
N PHE A 226 -18.84 25.92 -8.40
CA PHE A 226 -20.19 25.37 -8.54
C PHE A 226 -20.88 25.84 -9.83
N PHE A 227 -20.52 27.03 -10.32
CA PHE A 227 -21.10 27.66 -11.50
C PHE A 227 -19.98 28.11 -12.47
N PRO A 228 -19.33 27.16 -13.19
CA PRO A 228 -18.40 27.53 -14.23
C PRO A 228 -19.14 28.38 -15.28
N LYS A 229 -18.65 29.60 -15.54
CA LYS A 229 -19.23 30.48 -16.55
C LYS A 229 -18.96 29.90 -17.93
N THR A 230 -19.94 29.26 -18.55
CA THR A 230 -19.86 28.85 -19.96
C THR A 230 -19.75 30.11 -20.82
N ASN A 231 -18.62 30.29 -21.50
CA ASN A 231 -18.48 31.35 -22.49
C ASN A 231 -18.93 30.78 -23.83
N ASP A 232 -19.87 31.45 -24.49
CA ASP A 232 -20.60 30.95 -25.68
C ASP A 232 -19.75 30.95 -26.97
N GLN A 233 -18.49 31.37 -26.90
CA GLN A 233 -17.52 31.29 -28.00
C GLN A 233 -16.67 30.03 -27.87
N THR A 234 -17.28 28.86 -28.00
CA THR A 234 -16.55 27.60 -28.09
C THR A 234 -16.07 27.39 -29.52
N THR A 235 -14.75 27.25 -29.70
CA THR A 235 -14.20 26.88 -31.01
C THR A 235 -14.45 25.39 -31.28
N LYS A 236 -14.74 24.99 -32.54
CA LYS A 236 -14.94 23.58 -32.94
C LYS A 236 -13.79 22.65 -32.50
N ARG A 237 -12.58 23.19 -32.37
CA ARG A 237 -11.36 22.48 -31.90
C ARG A 237 -11.41 22.19 -30.39
N GLU A 238 -11.93 23.12 -29.58
CA GLU A 238 -12.18 22.89 -28.15
C GLU A 238 -13.25 21.82 -27.93
N GLU A 239 -14.35 21.86 -28.68
CA GLU A 239 -15.42 20.85 -28.63
C GLU A 239 -14.91 19.44 -28.95
N THR A 240 -14.08 19.31 -30.00
CA THR A 240 -13.50 18.03 -30.40
C THR A 240 -12.54 17.49 -29.33
N GLY A 241 -11.70 18.37 -28.75
CA GLY A 241 -10.82 18.02 -27.64
C GLY A 241 -11.60 17.61 -26.37
N ALA A 242 -12.68 18.32 -26.04
CA ALA A 242 -13.53 18.02 -24.89
C ALA A 242 -14.28 16.70 -25.07
N ALA A 243 -14.77 16.39 -26.28
CA ALA A 243 -15.38 15.11 -26.59
C ALA A 243 -14.40 13.94 -26.41
N SER A 244 -13.17 14.09 -26.90
CA SER A 244 -12.09 13.11 -26.71
C SER A 244 -11.73 12.93 -25.22
N THR A 245 -11.60 14.04 -24.48
CA THR A 245 -11.32 14.02 -23.03
C THR A 245 -12.45 13.34 -22.26
N ARG A 246 -13.71 13.57 -22.64
CA ARG A 246 -14.88 12.94 -22.03
C ARG A 246 -14.95 11.44 -22.32
N ALA A 247 -14.67 11.01 -23.55
CA ALA A 247 -14.60 9.60 -23.90
C ALA A 247 -13.50 8.89 -23.09
N LEU A 248 -12.33 9.52 -22.98
CA LEU A 248 -11.23 9.03 -22.16
C LEU A 248 -11.60 8.98 -20.67
N ALA A 249 -12.30 9.98 -20.15
CA ALA A 249 -12.79 10.00 -18.77
C ALA A 249 -13.74 8.82 -18.50
N ILE A 250 -14.69 8.54 -19.40
CA ILE A 250 -15.62 7.40 -19.27
C ILE A 250 -14.86 6.07 -19.29
N ALA A 251 -13.91 5.90 -20.22
CA ALA A 251 -13.09 4.69 -20.31
C ALA A 251 -12.26 4.49 -19.01
N ASN A 252 -11.61 5.55 -18.53
CA ASN A 252 -10.82 5.50 -17.30
C ASN A 252 -11.70 5.27 -16.06
N THR A 253 -12.91 5.81 -16.01
CA THR A 253 -13.86 5.57 -14.90
C THR A 253 -14.30 4.10 -14.87
N ARG A 254 -14.61 3.49 -16.02
CA ARG A 254 -14.90 2.05 -16.10
C ARG A 254 -13.74 1.20 -15.59
N GLN A 255 -12.52 1.55 -15.99
CA GLN A 255 -11.32 0.87 -15.50
C GLN A 255 -11.13 1.07 -13.99
N SER A 256 -11.48 2.24 -13.47
CA SER A 256 -11.36 2.57 -12.04
C SER A 256 -12.33 1.72 -11.20
N VAL A 257 -13.54 1.42 -11.67
CA VAL A 257 -14.45 0.51 -10.95
C VAL A 257 -13.79 -0.85 -10.70
N VAL A 258 -13.22 -1.44 -11.75
CA VAL A 258 -12.54 -2.74 -11.65
C VAL A 258 -11.34 -2.64 -10.71
N LYS A 259 -10.50 -1.61 -10.88
CA LYS A 259 -9.33 -1.38 -10.02
C LYS A 259 -9.72 -1.26 -8.55
N HIS A 260 -10.76 -0.49 -8.23
CA HIS A 260 -11.23 -0.29 -6.87
C HIS A 260 -11.56 -1.60 -6.18
N VAL A 261 -12.34 -2.45 -6.85
CA VAL A 261 -12.71 -3.77 -6.32
C VAL A 261 -11.46 -4.63 -6.12
N LEU A 262 -10.51 -4.60 -7.06
CA LEU A 262 -9.27 -5.37 -6.96
C LEU A 262 -8.35 -4.88 -5.84
N THR A 263 -8.32 -3.57 -5.54
CA THR A 263 -7.42 -2.98 -4.54
C THR A 263 -8.00 -3.00 -3.13
N GLU A 264 -9.32 -2.89 -3.00
CA GLU A 264 -10.01 -2.87 -1.71
C GLU A 264 -10.66 -4.23 -1.39
N ALA A 265 -10.37 -5.28 -2.17
CA ALA A 265 -10.90 -6.63 -1.98
C ALA A 265 -10.70 -7.14 -0.54
N ASP A 266 -9.51 -6.92 0.03
CA ASP A 266 -9.17 -7.37 1.38
C ASP A 266 -10.02 -6.64 2.43
N ARG A 267 -10.18 -5.31 2.31
CA ARG A 267 -11.03 -4.53 3.23
C ARG A 267 -12.51 -4.86 3.08
N LEU A 268 -12.98 -5.07 1.85
CA LEU A 268 -14.33 -5.53 1.55
C LEU A 268 -14.61 -6.89 2.20
N ALA A 269 -13.65 -7.81 2.13
CA ALA A 269 -13.75 -9.13 2.74
C ALA A 269 -13.76 -9.07 4.27
N VAL A 270 -12.82 -8.34 4.88
CA VAL A 270 -12.72 -8.14 6.33
C VAL A 270 -14.01 -7.53 6.88
N GLY A 271 -14.50 -6.46 6.25
CA GLY A 271 -15.73 -5.78 6.68
C GLY A 271 -17.01 -6.63 6.60
N ARG A 272 -16.98 -7.76 5.88
CA ARG A 272 -18.13 -8.63 5.66
C ARG A 272 -18.07 -9.97 6.38
N ILE A 273 -16.87 -10.50 6.60
CA ILE A 273 -16.69 -11.86 7.14
C ILE A 273 -16.20 -11.81 8.60
N SER A 274 -15.44 -10.78 8.98
CA SER A 274 -14.86 -10.68 10.32
C SER A 274 -15.81 -10.04 11.34
N PRO A 275 -15.84 -10.53 12.58
CA PRO A 275 -16.49 -9.86 13.70
C PRO A 275 -15.98 -8.43 13.90
N LEU A 276 -16.84 -7.55 14.42
CA LEU A 276 -16.54 -6.10 14.45
C LEU A 276 -15.27 -5.75 15.24
N GLY A 277 -14.99 -6.44 16.36
CA GLY A 277 -13.76 -6.27 17.13
C GLY A 277 -12.52 -6.70 16.33
N ASP A 278 -12.59 -7.85 15.67
CA ASP A 278 -11.50 -8.42 14.87
C ASP A 278 -11.21 -7.63 13.60
N GLN A 279 -12.18 -6.88 13.06
CA GLN A 279 -11.92 -5.90 12.01
C GLN A 279 -10.91 -4.84 12.48
N GLY A 280 -11.06 -4.36 13.72
CA GLY A 280 -10.11 -3.46 14.35
C GLY A 280 -8.75 -4.12 14.57
N GLY A 281 -8.75 -5.36 15.08
CA GLY A 281 -7.54 -6.15 15.27
C GLY A 281 -6.76 -6.39 13.97
N TYR A 282 -7.46 -6.77 12.90
CA TYR A 282 -6.92 -6.92 11.55
C TYR A 282 -6.34 -5.61 11.02
N ALA A 283 -7.09 -4.50 11.14
CA ALA A 283 -6.61 -3.17 10.70
C ALA A 283 -5.28 -2.79 11.37
N VAL A 284 -5.18 -3.04 12.68
CA VAL A 284 -3.95 -2.79 13.45
C VAL A 284 -2.82 -3.72 13.01
N ALA A 285 -3.11 -5.03 12.89
CA ALA A 285 -2.13 -6.02 12.45
C ALA A 285 -1.57 -5.70 11.05
N MET A 286 -2.41 -5.31 10.09
CA MET A 286 -1.95 -4.92 8.75
C MET A 286 -1.13 -3.63 8.77
N ASN A 287 -1.52 -2.66 9.60
CA ASN A 287 -0.76 -1.41 9.74
C ASN A 287 0.63 -1.64 10.33
N TYR A 288 0.78 -2.52 11.32
CA TYR A 288 2.09 -2.85 11.90
C TYR A 288 2.89 -3.80 11.03
N GLY A 289 2.28 -4.83 10.48
CA GLY A 289 2.94 -5.79 9.60
C GLY A 289 3.53 -5.11 8.36
N SER A 290 2.75 -4.24 7.71
CA SER A 290 3.22 -3.51 6.52
C SER A 290 4.28 -2.44 6.83
N LEU A 291 4.50 -2.07 8.10
CA LEU A 291 5.53 -1.11 8.47
C LEU A 291 6.93 -1.59 8.06
N VAL A 292 7.21 -2.89 8.24
CA VAL A 292 8.50 -3.49 7.84
C VAL A 292 8.70 -3.36 6.33
N ALA A 293 7.65 -3.66 5.56
CA ALA A 293 7.68 -3.49 4.11
C ALA A 293 7.90 -2.04 3.70
N ARG A 294 7.22 -1.10 4.35
CA ARG A 294 7.30 0.33 4.04
C ARG A 294 8.63 0.99 4.42
N ILE A 295 9.26 0.53 5.50
CA ILE A 295 10.53 1.10 6.02
C ILE A 295 11.74 0.46 5.36
N ILE A 296 11.71 -0.85 5.13
CA ILE A 296 12.88 -1.60 4.64
C ILE A 296 12.76 -1.88 3.15
N PHE A 297 11.70 -2.58 2.72
CA PHE A 297 11.62 -3.12 1.37
C PHE A 297 11.25 -2.06 0.32
N GLN A 298 10.31 -1.17 0.61
CA GLN A 298 9.86 -0.17 -0.35
C GLN A 298 11.00 0.78 -0.82
N PRO A 299 11.86 1.35 0.07
CA PRO A 299 12.99 2.14 -0.39
C PRO A 299 13.99 1.34 -1.23
N ILE A 300 14.18 0.05 -0.92
CA ILE A 300 15.04 -0.85 -1.71
C ILE A 300 14.43 -1.04 -3.11
N GLU A 301 13.15 -1.35 -3.20
CA GLU A 301 12.41 -1.53 -4.46
C GLU A 301 12.47 -0.28 -5.35
N GLU A 302 12.22 0.89 -4.78
CA GLU A 302 12.28 2.18 -5.50
C GLU A 302 13.70 2.49 -5.99
N THR A 303 14.72 2.23 -5.16
CA THR A 303 16.12 2.44 -5.54
C THR A 303 16.56 1.50 -6.66
N LEU A 304 16.19 0.22 -6.57
CA LEU A 304 16.50 -0.79 -7.59
C LEU A 304 15.79 -0.47 -8.91
N LEU A 305 14.51 -0.09 -8.86
CA LEU A 305 13.76 0.37 -10.03
C LEU A 305 14.46 1.54 -10.72
N LEU A 306 14.80 2.59 -9.97
CA LEU A 306 15.49 3.78 -10.51
C LEU A 306 16.87 3.45 -11.10
N HIS A 307 17.58 2.47 -10.56
CA HIS A 307 18.85 2.01 -11.10
C HIS A 307 18.62 1.24 -12.42
N TRP A 308 17.74 0.23 -12.42
CA TRP A 308 17.46 -0.58 -13.60
C TRP A 308 16.82 0.21 -14.74
N SER A 309 15.97 1.21 -14.46
CA SER A 309 15.40 2.08 -15.48
C SER A 309 16.45 2.91 -16.23
N ARG A 310 17.65 3.11 -15.66
CA ARG A 310 18.75 3.85 -16.31
C ARG A 310 19.81 2.94 -16.90
N ALA A 311 20.11 1.82 -16.25
CA ALA A 311 21.25 0.97 -16.55
C ALA A 311 20.87 -0.51 -16.75
N LEU A 312 19.76 -0.79 -17.43
CA LEU A 312 19.24 -2.15 -17.62
C LEU A 312 20.24 -3.06 -18.36
N ASP A 313 21.02 -2.50 -19.27
CA ASP A 313 22.00 -3.22 -20.10
C ASP A 313 23.35 -3.44 -19.42
N SER A 314 23.51 -2.95 -18.18
CA SER A 314 24.72 -3.15 -17.41
C SER A 314 24.98 -4.64 -17.12
N PRO A 315 26.24 -5.11 -17.17
CA PRO A 315 26.59 -6.46 -16.72
C PRO A 315 26.30 -6.67 -15.22
N SER A 316 26.19 -5.59 -14.43
CA SER A 316 25.86 -5.65 -13.00
C SER A 316 24.38 -5.93 -12.70
N THR A 317 23.48 -5.87 -13.69
CA THR A 317 22.03 -6.04 -13.49
C THR A 317 21.68 -7.42 -12.91
N LEU A 318 22.27 -8.50 -13.42
CA LEU A 318 22.03 -9.86 -12.93
C LEU A 318 22.60 -10.09 -11.51
N PRO A 319 23.88 -9.74 -11.22
CA PRO A 319 24.42 -9.77 -9.87
C PRO A 319 23.59 -8.98 -8.86
N LEU A 320 23.13 -7.78 -9.23
CA LEU A 320 22.35 -6.92 -8.35
C LEU A 320 20.96 -7.51 -8.05
N LEU A 321 20.25 -8.02 -9.06
CA LEU A 321 18.97 -8.69 -8.85
C LEU A 321 19.13 -9.95 -7.98
N THR A 322 20.16 -10.75 -8.25
CA THR A 322 20.46 -11.97 -7.47
C THR A 322 20.76 -11.61 -6.03
N LEU A 323 21.55 -10.56 -5.79
CA LEU A 323 21.86 -10.04 -4.47
C LEU A 323 20.62 -9.56 -3.74
N ALA A 324 19.77 -8.76 -4.39
CA ALA A 324 18.55 -8.22 -3.79
C ALA A 324 17.59 -9.34 -3.36
N LEU A 325 17.32 -10.30 -4.26
CA LEU A 325 16.45 -11.45 -3.96
C LEU A 325 17.06 -12.34 -2.87
N ARG A 326 18.39 -12.53 -2.87
CA ARG A 326 19.09 -13.33 -1.85
C ARG A 326 19.06 -12.63 -0.49
N LEU A 327 19.27 -11.32 -0.44
CA LEU A 327 19.19 -10.53 0.79
C LEU A 327 17.79 -10.58 1.38
N SER A 328 16.76 -10.46 0.52
CA SER A 328 15.36 -10.68 0.92
C SER A 328 15.21 -12.06 1.56
N LEU A 329 15.58 -13.15 0.88
CA LEU A 329 15.48 -14.50 1.45
C LEU A 329 16.24 -14.68 2.77
N HIS A 330 17.42 -14.07 2.94
CA HIS A 330 18.15 -14.11 4.21
C HIS A 330 17.39 -13.37 5.32
N LEU A 331 16.89 -12.17 5.05
CA LEU A 331 16.12 -11.41 6.04
C LEU A 331 14.88 -12.19 6.49
N LEU A 332 14.26 -12.93 5.57
CA LEU A 332 13.11 -13.77 5.85
C LEU A 332 13.47 -15.05 6.61
N LEU A 333 14.63 -15.65 6.34
CA LEU A 333 15.15 -16.78 7.13
C LEU A 333 15.48 -16.39 8.58
N LEU A 334 15.75 -15.12 8.85
CA LEU A 334 15.95 -14.66 10.22
C LEU A 334 14.63 -14.61 11.00
N LEU A 335 13.49 -14.39 10.34
CA LEU A 335 12.21 -14.20 11.02
C LEU A 335 11.84 -15.36 11.97
N PRO A 336 11.90 -16.66 11.58
CA PRO A 336 11.57 -17.76 12.49
C PRO A 336 12.46 -17.86 13.74
N VAL A 337 13.66 -17.28 13.72
CA VAL A 337 14.62 -17.32 14.82
C VAL A 337 14.43 -16.10 15.74
N PHE A 338 14.19 -14.92 15.16
CA PHE A 338 14.08 -13.68 15.91
C PHE A 338 12.64 -13.41 16.39
N LEU A 339 11.61 -13.88 15.70
CA LEU A 339 10.21 -13.63 16.11
C LEU A 339 9.83 -14.29 17.44
N PRO A 340 10.05 -15.60 17.67
CA PRO A 340 9.62 -16.23 18.92
C PRO A 340 10.12 -15.52 20.20
N PRO A 341 11.41 -15.12 20.30
CA PRO A 341 11.90 -14.42 21.49
C PRO A 341 11.51 -12.94 21.55
N LEU A 342 11.35 -12.26 20.41
CA LEU A 342 11.08 -10.81 20.40
C LEU A 342 9.59 -10.48 20.45
N LEU A 343 8.74 -11.30 19.82
CA LEU A 343 7.32 -11.00 19.68
C LEU A 343 6.64 -10.83 21.05
N PRO A 344 6.82 -11.70 22.07
CA PRO A 344 6.20 -11.51 23.39
C PRO A 344 6.59 -10.20 24.09
N ILE A 345 7.77 -9.64 23.78
CA ILE A 345 8.29 -8.41 24.37
C ILE A 345 7.79 -7.18 23.59
N VAL A 346 7.75 -7.29 22.27
CA VAL A 346 7.36 -6.20 21.37
C VAL A 346 5.84 -6.04 21.34
N LEU A 347 5.10 -7.14 21.44
CA LEU A 347 3.64 -7.15 21.30
C LEU A 347 2.92 -6.28 22.35
N PRO A 348 3.27 -6.28 23.65
CA PRO A 348 2.64 -5.37 24.63
C PRO A 348 2.97 -3.89 24.41
N VAL A 349 4.07 -3.59 23.69
CA VAL A 349 4.44 -2.21 23.33
C VAL A 349 3.62 -1.74 22.12
N LEU A 350 3.44 -2.62 21.14
CA LEU A 350 2.70 -2.37 19.90
C LEU A 350 1.18 -2.43 20.11
N LEU A 351 0.65 -3.53 20.65
CA LEU A 351 -0.77 -3.74 20.84
C LEU A 351 -1.19 -3.37 22.27
N PRO A 352 -2.18 -2.47 22.45
CA PRO A 352 -2.79 -2.25 23.75
C PRO A 352 -3.41 -3.55 24.29
N ARG A 353 -3.44 -3.70 25.61
CA ARG A 353 -3.98 -4.92 26.27
C ARG A 353 -5.36 -5.31 25.76
N ARG A 354 -6.26 -4.33 25.54
CA ARG A 354 -7.61 -4.56 25.01
C ARG A 354 -7.61 -5.28 23.66
N TYR A 355 -6.71 -4.90 22.75
CA TYR A 355 -6.60 -5.58 21.45
C TYR A 355 -6.02 -6.99 21.58
N VAL A 356 -5.15 -7.24 22.54
CA VAL A 356 -4.61 -8.58 22.78
C VAL A 356 -5.65 -9.51 23.40
N THR A 357 -6.56 -8.98 24.22
CA THR A 357 -7.57 -9.79 24.93
C THR A 357 -8.90 -9.93 24.20
N GLU A 358 -9.29 -8.91 23.44
CA GLU A 358 -10.61 -8.83 22.80
C GLU A 358 -10.57 -9.18 21.30
N THR A 359 -9.38 -9.35 20.70
CA THR A 359 -9.25 -9.59 19.25
C THR A 359 -8.10 -10.54 18.90
N ASP A 360 -8.14 -11.04 17.67
CA ASP A 360 -7.08 -11.86 17.08
C ASP A 360 -5.91 -11.05 16.47
N ALA A 361 -5.71 -9.79 16.89
CA ALA A 361 -4.67 -8.91 16.35
C ALA A 361 -3.25 -9.50 16.47
N ALA A 362 -2.96 -10.17 17.58
CA ALA A 362 -1.65 -10.74 17.86
C ALA A 362 -1.30 -11.91 16.93
N SER A 363 -2.21 -12.88 16.82
CA SER A 363 -2.09 -14.04 15.95
C SER A 363 -2.08 -13.63 14.48
N THR A 364 -2.90 -12.65 14.11
CA THR A 364 -2.95 -12.04 12.77
C THR A 364 -1.62 -11.36 12.41
N LEU A 365 -1.05 -10.53 13.31
CA LEU A 365 0.24 -9.89 13.08
C LEU A 365 1.36 -10.91 12.94
N GLN A 366 1.37 -11.94 13.78
CA GLN A 366 2.34 -13.03 13.68
C GLN A 366 2.24 -13.75 12.34
N THR A 367 1.04 -14.13 11.89
CA THR A 367 0.82 -14.76 10.58
C THR A 367 1.25 -13.84 9.45
N TYR A 368 0.99 -12.54 9.53
CA TYR A 368 1.45 -11.58 8.53
C TYR A 368 2.98 -11.57 8.42
N LEU A 369 3.68 -11.46 9.55
CA LEU A 369 5.14 -11.40 9.58
C LEU A 369 5.79 -12.71 9.11
N VAL A 370 5.24 -13.86 9.49
CA VAL A 370 5.83 -15.17 9.16
C VAL A 370 5.47 -15.62 7.75
N CYS A 371 4.27 -15.33 7.26
CA CYS A 371 3.77 -15.89 6.00
C CYS A 371 3.71 -14.86 4.87
N TYR A 372 3.16 -13.67 5.12
CA TYR A 372 2.88 -12.70 4.06
C TYR A 372 4.09 -11.83 3.72
N LEU A 373 4.79 -11.31 4.73
CA LEU A 373 5.98 -10.47 4.56
C LEU A 373 7.07 -11.12 3.67
N PRO A 374 7.36 -12.44 3.78
CA PRO A 374 8.21 -13.15 2.83
C PRO A 374 7.80 -13.01 1.37
N VAL A 375 6.54 -13.34 1.09
CA VAL A 375 6.00 -13.35 -0.27
C VAL A 375 5.93 -11.91 -0.81
N LEU A 376 5.55 -10.95 0.04
CA LEU A 376 5.51 -9.53 -0.26
C LEU A 376 6.88 -8.99 -0.71
N SER A 377 7.93 -9.24 0.08
CA SER A 377 9.27 -8.73 -0.24
C SER A 377 9.90 -9.35 -1.49
N PHE A 378 9.66 -10.64 -1.72
CA PHE A 378 10.14 -11.32 -2.92
C PHE A 378 9.41 -10.81 -4.17
N ASN A 379 8.08 -10.63 -4.07
CA ASN A 379 7.28 -10.05 -5.14
C ASN A 379 7.70 -8.61 -5.46
N GLY A 380 7.89 -7.75 -4.45
CA GLY A 380 8.24 -6.35 -4.66
C GLY A 380 9.53 -6.15 -5.48
N ILE A 381 10.59 -6.92 -5.19
CA ILE A 381 11.84 -6.88 -5.96
C ILE A 381 11.62 -7.33 -7.42
N LEU A 382 10.83 -8.39 -7.62
CA LEU A 382 10.52 -8.90 -8.97
C LEU A 382 9.65 -7.93 -9.77
N GLU A 383 8.68 -7.28 -9.13
CA GLU A 383 7.83 -6.27 -9.76
C GLU A 383 8.60 -5.00 -10.11
N ALA A 384 9.53 -4.56 -9.25
CA ALA A 384 10.45 -3.48 -9.57
C ALA A 384 11.31 -3.82 -10.81
N PHE A 385 11.83 -5.05 -10.90
CA PHE A 385 12.57 -5.48 -12.08
C PHE A 385 11.68 -5.57 -13.33
N HIS A 386 10.47 -6.12 -13.19
CA HIS A 386 9.51 -6.19 -14.29
C HIS A 386 9.17 -4.78 -14.80
N ALA A 387 8.86 -3.84 -13.91
CA ALA A 387 8.54 -2.45 -14.27
C ALA A 387 9.69 -1.77 -15.03
N ALA A 388 10.94 -2.08 -14.71
CA ALA A 388 12.11 -1.54 -15.42
C ALA A 388 12.37 -2.21 -16.78
N SER A 389 12.03 -3.50 -16.94
CA SER A 389 12.46 -4.34 -18.08
C SER A 389 11.35 -4.72 -19.06
N ALA A 390 10.08 -4.50 -18.71
CA ALA A 390 8.94 -5.01 -19.47
C ALA A 390 8.64 -4.18 -20.73
N THR A 391 8.32 -4.88 -21.82
CA THR A 391 7.74 -4.27 -23.03
C THR A 391 6.25 -3.97 -22.83
N PRO A 392 5.62 -3.14 -23.68
CA PRO A 392 4.18 -2.85 -23.59
C PRO A 392 3.29 -4.11 -23.57
N GLU A 393 3.65 -5.14 -24.34
CA GLU A 393 2.95 -6.42 -24.37
C GLU A 393 3.07 -7.18 -23.04
N GLN A 394 4.25 -7.13 -22.40
CA GLN A 394 4.48 -7.75 -21.10
C GLN A 394 3.73 -7.02 -19.99
N VAL A 395 3.68 -5.68 -20.04
CA VAL A 395 2.83 -4.87 -19.13
C VAL A 395 1.36 -5.24 -19.27
N ALA A 396 0.85 -5.41 -20.50
CA ALA A 396 -0.52 -5.86 -20.72
C ALA A 396 -0.76 -7.27 -20.16
N ARG A 397 0.22 -8.17 -20.29
CA ARG A 397 0.15 -9.52 -19.70
C ARG A 397 0.19 -9.49 -18.18
N GLN A 398 0.99 -8.62 -17.56
CA GLN A 398 1.01 -8.45 -16.11
C GLN A 398 -0.36 -8.02 -15.56
N ALA A 399 -1.09 -7.15 -16.28
CA ALA A 399 -2.43 -6.73 -15.87
C ALA A 399 -3.41 -7.92 -15.76
N TRP A 400 -3.33 -8.89 -16.66
CA TRP A 400 -4.11 -10.13 -16.56
C TRP A 400 -3.73 -10.97 -15.35
N PHE A 401 -2.44 -11.04 -14.99
CA PHE A 401 -2.01 -11.71 -13.77
C PHE A 401 -2.41 -10.97 -12.49
N MET A 402 -2.55 -9.64 -12.52
CA MET A 402 -3.14 -8.90 -11.41
C MET A 402 -4.61 -9.29 -11.21
N ILE A 403 -5.39 -9.39 -12.29
CA ILE A 403 -6.79 -9.87 -12.22
C ILE A 403 -6.83 -11.31 -11.69
N ALA A 404 -5.98 -12.20 -12.23
CA ALA A 404 -5.90 -13.60 -11.78
C ALA A 404 -5.54 -13.71 -10.30
N SER A 405 -4.65 -12.84 -9.79
CA SER A 405 -4.30 -12.81 -8.37
C SER A 405 -5.48 -12.48 -7.46
N SER A 406 -6.34 -11.54 -7.87
CA SER A 406 -7.55 -11.21 -7.10
C SER A 406 -8.63 -12.29 -7.19
N VAL A 407 -8.73 -12.99 -8.33
CA VAL A 407 -9.60 -14.18 -8.43
C VAL A 407 -9.07 -15.29 -7.51
N ALA A 408 -7.75 -15.51 -7.47
CA ALA A 408 -7.13 -16.48 -6.58
C ALA A 408 -7.30 -16.10 -5.10
N PHE A 409 -7.22 -14.80 -4.76
CA PHE A 409 -7.57 -14.29 -3.43
C PHE A 409 -9.01 -14.67 -3.06
N ALA A 410 -9.98 -14.28 -3.88
CA ALA A 410 -11.40 -14.52 -3.59
C ALA A 410 -11.72 -16.02 -3.50
N TRP A 411 -11.18 -16.83 -4.43
CA TRP A 411 -11.34 -18.28 -4.42
C TRP A 411 -10.76 -18.90 -3.15
N SER A 412 -9.51 -18.57 -2.81
CA SER A 412 -8.84 -19.16 -1.64
C SER A 412 -9.53 -18.74 -0.34
N LEU A 413 -10.03 -17.51 -0.28
CA LEU A 413 -10.78 -17.02 0.87
C LEU A 413 -12.06 -17.83 1.09
N VAL A 414 -12.82 -18.10 0.02
CA VAL A 414 -14.01 -18.96 0.10
C VAL A 414 -13.64 -20.36 0.62
N VAL A 415 -12.55 -20.93 0.12
CA VAL A 415 -12.10 -22.28 0.50
C VAL A 415 -11.60 -22.33 1.95
N PHE A 416 -10.83 -21.34 2.38
CA PHE A 416 -10.22 -21.30 3.71
C PHE A 416 -11.24 -21.01 4.80
N THR A 417 -12.20 -20.11 4.55
CA THR A 417 -13.23 -19.71 5.53
C THR A 417 -14.50 -20.56 5.47
N GLY A 418 -14.84 -21.15 4.31
CA GLY A 418 -16.07 -21.93 4.12
C GLY A 418 -17.36 -21.11 4.04
N VAL A 419 -17.26 -19.77 4.17
CA VAL A 419 -18.39 -18.86 4.41
C VAL A 419 -19.39 -18.82 3.25
N TYR A 420 -18.92 -18.91 2.00
CA TYR A 420 -19.81 -18.85 0.83
C TYR A 420 -20.35 -20.22 0.37
N ALA A 421 -19.74 -21.33 0.81
CA ALA A 421 -20.33 -22.66 0.62
C ALA A 421 -21.66 -22.76 1.37
N GLY A 422 -21.74 -22.15 2.57
CA GLY A 422 -22.98 -22.01 3.32
C GLY A 422 -24.06 -21.20 2.57
N TRP A 423 -23.70 -20.02 2.06
CA TRP A 423 -24.66 -19.14 1.37
C TRP A 423 -25.24 -19.75 0.08
N PHE A 424 -24.40 -20.40 -0.75
CA PHE A 424 -24.86 -21.12 -1.95
C PHE A 424 -25.66 -22.39 -1.64
N MET A 425 -25.34 -23.09 -0.54
CA MET A 425 -26.08 -24.29 -0.09
C MET A 425 -27.29 -23.97 0.81
N GLY A 426 -27.65 -22.70 0.98
CA GLY A 426 -28.83 -22.28 1.76
C GLY A 426 -28.66 -22.30 3.29
N TYR A 427 -27.44 -22.44 3.81
CA TYR A 427 -27.12 -22.23 5.22
C TYR A 427 -27.25 -20.73 5.55
N GLY A 428 -28.03 -20.41 6.57
CA GLY A 428 -28.41 -19.04 6.93
C GLY A 428 -29.84 -18.64 6.54
N ARG A 429 -30.58 -19.48 5.80
CA ARG A 429 -32.05 -19.36 5.73
C ARG A 429 -32.66 -19.96 6.99
N THR A 430 -33.38 -19.16 7.75
CA THR A 430 -34.23 -19.62 8.86
C THR A 430 -35.41 -20.42 8.32
N ALA A 431 -35.22 -21.72 8.12
CA ALA A 431 -36.32 -22.66 7.99
C ALA A 431 -36.56 -23.31 9.37
N GLY A 432 -37.59 -22.87 10.09
CA GLY A 432 -38.02 -23.50 11.34
C GLY A 432 -37.21 -23.18 12.60
N GLY A 433 -36.57 -22.00 12.70
CA GLY A 433 -35.95 -21.54 13.95
C GLY A 433 -34.59 -22.14 14.31
N VAL A 434 -34.02 -23.01 13.46
CA VAL A 434 -32.66 -23.56 13.64
C VAL A 434 -31.71 -22.92 12.65
N THR A 435 -30.78 -22.10 13.16
CA THR A 435 -29.65 -21.58 12.39
C THR A 435 -28.60 -22.68 12.20
N ARG A 436 -28.54 -23.28 11.00
CA ARG A 436 -27.39 -24.14 10.67
C ARG A 436 -26.18 -23.26 10.37
N SER A 437 -25.15 -23.36 11.19
CA SER A 437 -23.83 -22.78 10.92
C SER A 437 -23.23 -23.41 9.65
N PRO A 438 -22.57 -22.63 8.78
CA PRO A 438 -21.86 -23.20 7.64
C PRO A 438 -20.80 -24.21 8.11
N PRO A 439 -20.49 -25.24 7.31
CA PRO A 439 -19.38 -26.13 7.62
C PRO A 439 -18.08 -25.29 7.71
N PRO A 440 -17.21 -25.55 8.70
CA PRO A 440 -15.93 -24.85 8.79
C PRO A 440 -15.13 -25.07 7.51
N GLY A 441 -14.59 -24.00 6.94
CA GLY A 441 -13.67 -24.04 5.82
C GLY A 441 -12.42 -24.89 6.08
N LEU A 442 -11.65 -25.15 5.03
CA LEU A 442 -10.56 -26.12 5.06
C LEU A 442 -9.48 -25.79 6.12
N LEU A 443 -9.09 -24.52 6.25
CA LEU A 443 -8.11 -24.12 7.27
C LEU A 443 -8.72 -24.01 8.66
N THR A 444 -9.97 -23.54 8.77
CA THR A 444 -10.66 -23.47 10.07
C THR A 444 -10.92 -24.87 10.65
N SER A 445 -11.14 -25.88 9.80
CA SER A 445 -11.41 -27.27 10.23
C SER A 445 -10.14 -28.07 10.51
N ILE A 446 -9.08 -27.89 9.72
CA ILE A 446 -7.84 -28.68 9.86
C ILE A 446 -6.86 -28.02 10.84
N PHE A 447 -6.71 -26.69 10.78
CA PHE A 447 -5.66 -25.96 11.50
C PHE A 447 -6.19 -25.01 12.58
N HIS A 448 -7.51 -24.97 12.81
CA HIS A 448 -8.15 -24.07 13.79
C HIS A 448 -7.73 -22.59 13.61
N CYS A 449 -7.50 -22.16 12.36
CA CYS A 449 -7.12 -20.78 12.06
C CYS A 449 -8.32 -19.83 12.19
N THR A 450 -8.05 -18.58 12.54
CA THR A 450 -9.06 -17.52 12.60
C THR A 450 -9.40 -17.01 11.19
N THR A 451 -10.50 -16.26 11.05
CA THR A 451 -10.93 -15.69 9.76
C THR A 451 -9.89 -14.70 9.22
N GLU A 452 -9.27 -13.94 10.12
CA GLU A 452 -8.27 -12.91 9.87
C GLU A 452 -6.96 -13.54 9.38
N GLN A 453 -6.58 -14.69 9.96
CA GLN A 453 -5.46 -15.48 9.46
C GLN A 453 -5.75 -16.07 8.07
N ALA A 454 -6.97 -16.56 7.83
CA ALA A 454 -7.39 -17.04 6.52
C ALA A 454 -7.29 -15.94 5.45
N LEU A 455 -7.66 -14.70 5.76
CA LEU A 455 -7.47 -13.53 4.88
C LEU A 455 -6.00 -13.30 4.53
N ILE A 456 -5.09 -13.42 5.50
CA ILE A 456 -3.65 -13.32 5.23
C ILE A 456 -3.19 -14.45 4.31
N TYR A 457 -3.60 -15.69 4.57
CA TYR A 457 -3.24 -16.83 3.70
C TYR A 457 -3.78 -16.65 2.28
N SER A 458 -5.00 -16.15 2.11
CA SER A 458 -5.55 -15.80 0.80
C SER A 458 -4.73 -14.71 0.10
N SER A 459 -4.26 -13.72 0.85
CA SER A 459 -3.34 -12.68 0.35
C SER A 459 -2.02 -13.28 -0.12
N CYS A 460 -1.48 -14.28 0.60
CA CYS A 460 -0.29 -15.02 0.18
C CYS A 460 -0.51 -15.78 -1.14
N VAL A 461 -1.67 -16.41 -1.32
CA VAL A 461 -2.04 -17.10 -2.57
C VAL A 461 -2.04 -16.11 -3.75
N ALA A 462 -2.72 -14.97 -3.57
CA ALA A 462 -2.76 -13.91 -4.58
C ALA A 462 -1.35 -13.42 -4.95
N MET A 463 -0.53 -13.15 -3.95
CA MET A 463 0.84 -12.67 -4.17
C MET A 463 1.73 -13.72 -4.85
N SER A 464 1.52 -15.00 -4.51
CA SER A 464 2.20 -16.13 -5.16
C SER A 464 1.82 -16.25 -6.64
N THR A 465 0.57 -15.96 -7.01
CA THR A 465 0.14 -15.88 -8.43
C THR A 465 0.92 -14.79 -9.19
N ARG A 466 1.19 -13.65 -8.55
CA ARG A 466 1.99 -12.57 -9.17
C ARG A 466 3.44 -12.98 -9.35
N ILE A 467 4.04 -13.61 -8.33
CA ILE A 467 5.40 -14.15 -8.40
C ILE A 467 5.51 -15.19 -9.51
N ALA A 468 4.51 -16.06 -9.67
CA ALA A 468 4.48 -17.08 -10.72
C ALA A 468 4.56 -16.51 -12.14
N TYR A 469 4.21 -15.23 -12.34
CA TYR A 469 4.44 -14.52 -13.60
C TYR A 469 5.76 -13.75 -13.63
N ALA A 470 6.05 -12.98 -12.59
CA ALA A 470 7.22 -12.09 -12.56
C ALA A 470 8.54 -12.87 -12.58
N TRP A 471 8.58 -14.05 -11.95
CA TRP A 471 9.76 -14.91 -11.93
C TRP A 471 10.13 -15.45 -13.32
N PRO A 472 9.24 -16.12 -14.09
CA PRO A 472 9.52 -16.51 -15.47
C PRO A 472 9.89 -15.35 -16.38
N HIS A 473 9.33 -14.16 -16.17
CA HIS A 473 9.73 -12.96 -16.91
C HIS A 473 11.20 -12.61 -16.68
N ALA A 474 11.63 -12.55 -15.41
CA ALA A 474 13.04 -12.30 -15.08
C ALA A 474 13.96 -13.37 -15.65
N GLN A 475 13.60 -14.65 -15.52
CA GLN A 475 14.38 -15.75 -16.13
C GLN A 475 14.46 -15.63 -17.65
N GLY A 476 13.34 -15.33 -18.31
CA GLY A 476 13.27 -15.16 -19.76
C GLY A 476 14.12 -14.00 -20.25
N PHE A 477 14.17 -12.90 -19.51
CA PHE A 477 15.00 -11.73 -19.80
C PHE A 477 16.48 -12.10 -19.87
N PHE A 478 17.02 -12.75 -18.83
CA PHE A 478 18.44 -13.09 -18.80
C PHE A 478 18.81 -14.31 -19.65
N ARG A 479 17.88 -15.26 -19.86
CA ARG A 479 18.09 -16.38 -20.77
C ARG A 479 18.36 -15.91 -22.20
N LYS A 480 17.67 -14.86 -22.65
CA LYS A 480 17.92 -14.23 -23.96
C LYS A 480 19.30 -13.56 -24.06
N ARG A 481 19.92 -13.22 -22.93
CA ARG A 481 21.25 -12.58 -22.84
C ARG A 481 22.39 -13.56 -22.57
N GLY A 482 22.10 -14.88 -22.55
CA GLY A 482 23.11 -15.92 -22.35
C GLY A 482 23.52 -16.17 -20.88
N THR A 483 22.94 -15.47 -19.90
CA THR A 483 23.28 -15.61 -18.47
C THR A 483 22.07 -16.00 -17.63
N PRO A 484 21.63 -17.26 -17.61
CA PRO A 484 20.34 -17.63 -17.01
C PRO A 484 20.27 -17.38 -15.50
N LEU A 485 19.19 -16.71 -15.05
CA LEU A 485 18.85 -16.60 -13.62
C LEU A 485 18.30 -17.95 -13.11
N THR A 486 19.07 -18.61 -12.25
CA THR A 486 18.67 -19.89 -11.63
C THR A 486 18.18 -19.66 -10.22
N PHE A 487 17.18 -20.45 -9.79
CA PHE A 487 16.68 -20.38 -8.42
C PHE A 487 17.78 -20.73 -7.40
N ALA A 488 18.66 -21.68 -7.74
CA ALA A 488 19.80 -22.07 -6.92
C ALA A 488 20.78 -20.92 -6.63
N ALA A 489 20.87 -19.91 -7.50
CA ALA A 489 21.76 -18.75 -7.28
C ALA A 489 21.28 -17.83 -6.15
N ILE A 490 19.98 -17.88 -5.83
CA ILE A 490 19.34 -16.98 -4.86
C ILE A 490 19.12 -17.69 -3.53
N VAL A 491 18.85 -18.99 -3.56
CA VAL A 491 18.56 -19.77 -2.35
C VAL A 491 19.81 -19.84 -1.46
N PRO A 492 19.67 -19.49 -0.16
CA PRO A 492 20.77 -19.62 0.81
C PRO A 492 21.30 -21.05 0.90
N LYS A 493 22.59 -21.20 1.23
CA LYS A 493 23.24 -22.52 1.29
C LYS A 493 22.46 -23.48 2.20
N ALA A 494 22.47 -24.78 1.86
CA ALA A 494 21.73 -25.81 2.61
C ALA A 494 22.04 -25.81 4.10
N ARG A 495 23.31 -25.56 4.48
CA ARG A 495 23.75 -25.40 5.87
C ARG A 495 22.99 -24.29 6.60
N VAL A 496 22.86 -23.11 5.99
CA VAL A 496 22.14 -21.98 6.58
C VAL A 496 20.66 -22.34 6.77
N ARG A 497 20.03 -22.87 5.72
CA ARG A 497 18.63 -23.29 5.77
C ARG A 497 18.36 -24.32 6.85
N TYR A 498 19.23 -25.32 6.98
CA TYR A 498 19.11 -26.36 7.99
C TYR A 498 19.24 -25.79 9.41
N VAL A 499 20.28 -25.00 9.68
CA VAL A 499 20.50 -24.39 11.00
C VAL A 499 19.33 -23.49 11.38
N VAL A 500 18.85 -22.64 10.46
CA VAL A 500 17.69 -21.78 10.67
C VAL A 500 16.42 -22.61 10.94
N ALA A 501 16.16 -23.65 10.15
CA ALA A 501 14.96 -24.47 10.32
C ALA A 501 14.95 -25.18 11.68
N VAL A 502 16.08 -25.76 12.09
CA VAL A 502 16.20 -26.47 13.37
C VAL A 502 16.13 -25.49 14.55
N THR A 503 16.90 -24.41 14.51
CA THR A 503 16.92 -23.40 15.60
C THR A 503 15.58 -22.68 15.71
N GLY A 504 14.99 -22.26 14.59
CA GLY A 504 13.67 -21.64 14.53
C GLY A 504 12.59 -22.56 15.07
N ALA A 505 12.51 -23.81 14.59
CA ALA A 505 11.54 -24.77 15.11
C ALA A 505 11.71 -25.01 16.61
N GLY A 506 12.95 -25.15 17.08
CA GLY A 506 13.28 -25.29 18.51
C GLY A 506 12.80 -24.09 19.33
N LEU A 507 13.01 -22.86 18.85
CA LEU A 507 12.56 -21.63 19.52
C LEU A 507 11.04 -21.50 19.53
N TRP A 508 10.35 -21.88 18.46
CA TRP A 508 8.89 -21.91 18.42
C TRP A 508 8.30 -22.93 19.41
N VAL A 509 8.88 -24.13 19.47
CA VAL A 509 8.48 -25.15 20.46
C VAL A 509 8.76 -24.66 21.88
N LEU A 510 9.91 -24.03 22.10
CA LEU A 510 10.27 -23.47 23.40
C LEU A 510 9.31 -22.34 23.80
N ALA A 511 9.00 -21.42 22.89
CA ALA A 511 8.06 -20.33 23.11
C ALA A 511 6.64 -20.84 23.42
N TYR A 512 6.22 -21.94 22.78
CA TYR A 512 4.94 -22.57 23.06
C TYR A 512 4.89 -23.25 24.44
N ARG A 513 6.02 -23.81 24.90
CA ARG A 513 6.11 -24.48 26.20
C ARG A 513 6.29 -23.51 27.37
N LEU A 514 6.98 -22.41 27.12
CA LEU A 514 7.24 -21.38 28.12
C LEU A 514 5.99 -20.52 28.31
N GLY A 515 5.67 -20.19 29.56
CA GLY A 515 4.54 -19.33 29.88
C GLY A 515 4.81 -17.86 29.57
N THR A 516 3.86 -17.01 29.95
CA THR A 516 3.97 -15.54 29.81
C THR A 516 4.66 -14.87 31.00
N SER A 517 5.26 -15.65 31.91
CA SER A 517 5.95 -15.08 33.08
C SER A 517 7.21 -14.31 32.65
N LEU A 518 7.59 -13.28 33.41
CA LEU A 518 8.80 -12.49 33.12
C LEU A 518 10.05 -13.36 33.09
N ARG A 519 10.10 -14.40 33.93
CA ARG A 519 11.21 -15.37 33.96
C ARG A 519 11.26 -16.18 32.68
N ASP A 520 10.12 -16.67 32.21
CA ASP A 520 10.02 -17.46 30.98
C ASP A 520 10.37 -16.63 29.75
N GLN A 521 9.90 -15.38 29.69
CA GLN A 521 10.27 -14.43 28.63
C GLN A 521 11.77 -14.12 28.64
N ALA A 522 12.39 -13.95 29.82
CA ALA A 522 13.83 -13.73 29.93
C ALA A 522 14.63 -14.95 29.46
N ILE A 523 14.19 -16.17 29.79
CA ILE A 523 14.80 -17.42 29.31
C ILE A 523 14.70 -17.51 27.80
N LEU A 524 13.50 -17.28 27.24
CA LEU A 524 13.27 -17.33 25.81
C LEU A 524 14.13 -16.30 25.07
N LEU A 525 14.25 -15.08 25.61
CA LEU A 525 15.11 -14.04 25.05
C LEU A 525 16.59 -14.42 25.08
N ALA A 526 17.09 -14.97 26.20
CA ALA A 526 18.48 -15.39 26.33
C ALA A 526 18.83 -16.52 25.35
N VAL A 527 17.98 -17.56 25.28
CA VAL A 527 18.15 -18.66 24.32
C VAL A 527 18.04 -18.15 22.88
N GLY A 528 17.09 -17.26 22.62
CA GLY A 528 16.89 -16.60 21.33
C GLY A 528 18.11 -15.76 20.90
N ALA A 529 18.74 -15.04 21.82
CA ALA A 529 19.94 -14.24 21.53
C ALA A 529 21.12 -15.13 21.14
N VAL A 530 21.36 -16.22 21.87
CA VAL A 530 22.42 -17.19 21.53
C VAL A 530 22.15 -17.87 20.19
N ALA A 531 20.91 -18.31 19.96
CA ALA A 531 20.50 -18.91 18.68
C ALA A 531 20.63 -17.91 17.52
N GLY A 532 20.24 -16.65 17.73
CA GLY A 532 20.39 -15.57 16.76
C GLY A 532 21.84 -15.32 16.38
N ILE A 533 22.75 -15.22 17.37
CA ILE A 533 24.20 -15.07 17.13
C ILE A 533 24.74 -16.28 16.35
N LEU A 534 24.35 -17.50 16.73
CA LEU A 534 24.76 -18.73 16.02
C LEU A 534 24.31 -18.72 14.56
N VAL A 535 23.07 -18.31 14.29
CA VAL A 535 22.52 -18.21 12.93
C VAL A 535 23.25 -17.14 12.13
N LEU A 536 23.48 -15.95 12.70
CA LEU A 536 24.23 -14.88 12.06
C LEU A 536 25.68 -15.29 11.75
N TYR A 537 26.34 -15.97 12.69
CA TYR A 537 27.67 -16.53 12.48
C TYR A 537 27.70 -17.60 11.39
N THR A 538 26.67 -18.44 11.32
CA THR A 538 26.53 -19.45 10.27
C THR A 538 26.31 -18.80 8.90
N ILE A 539 25.49 -17.75 8.83
CA ILE A 539 25.29 -16.96 7.61
C ILE A 539 26.62 -16.34 7.19
N TYR A 540 27.30 -15.65 8.11
CA TYR A 540 28.59 -15.04 7.83
C TYR A 540 29.57 -16.07 7.27
N THR A 541 29.83 -17.16 7.99
CA THR A 541 30.81 -18.18 7.56
C THR A 541 30.41 -18.92 6.28
N ALA A 542 29.12 -19.20 6.08
CA ALA A 542 28.67 -19.92 4.90
C ALA A 542 28.61 -19.02 3.66
N GLU A 543 28.30 -17.73 3.82
CA GLU A 543 27.94 -16.85 2.70
C GLU A 543 29.00 -15.78 2.41
N HIS A 544 30.01 -15.60 3.27
CA HIS A 544 31.05 -14.56 3.15
C HIS A 544 31.68 -14.51 1.75
N ASP A 545 32.13 -15.65 1.22
CA ASP A 545 32.81 -15.73 -0.08
C ASP A 545 31.91 -15.33 -1.24
N GLN A 546 30.61 -15.57 -1.14
CA GLN A 546 29.65 -15.21 -2.19
C GLN A 546 29.28 -13.74 -2.12
N PHE A 547 29.08 -13.18 -0.93
CA PHE A 547 28.86 -11.74 -0.77
C PHE A 547 30.10 -10.93 -1.18
N SER A 548 31.29 -11.40 -0.86
CA SER A 548 32.55 -10.75 -1.26
C SER A 548 32.77 -10.83 -2.76
N ALA A 549 32.46 -11.97 -3.40
CA ALA A 549 32.52 -12.11 -4.85
C ALA A 549 31.54 -11.16 -5.58
N ILE A 550 30.31 -11.02 -5.07
CA ILE A 550 29.32 -10.09 -5.63
C ILE A 550 29.74 -8.64 -5.40
N GLY A 551 30.25 -8.29 -4.21
CA GLY A 551 30.77 -6.96 -3.94
C GLY A 551 31.95 -6.59 -4.84
N ALA A 552 32.85 -7.54 -5.10
CA ALA A 552 34.00 -7.36 -5.98
C ALA A 552 33.61 -7.24 -7.47
N SER A 553 32.49 -7.82 -7.91
CA SER A 553 31.99 -7.63 -9.28
C SER A 553 31.30 -6.28 -9.46
N LEU A 554 30.55 -5.82 -8.45
CA LEU A 554 29.95 -4.49 -8.44
C LEU A 554 31.03 -3.39 -8.42
N GLY A 555 32.02 -3.51 -7.54
CA GLY A 555 33.09 -2.51 -7.39
C GLY A 555 34.14 -2.49 -8.50
N ARG A 556 34.20 -3.52 -9.36
CA ARG A 556 35.05 -3.52 -10.57
C ARG A 556 34.43 -2.69 -11.70
N HIS A 557 33.11 -2.78 -11.88
CA HIS A 557 32.41 -2.04 -12.93
C HIS A 557 32.17 -0.56 -12.62
N GLU A 558 32.21 -0.14 -11.36
CA GLU A 558 32.23 1.30 -11.00
C GLU A 558 33.56 2.00 -11.36
N ARG A 559 34.64 1.23 -11.60
CA ARG A 559 35.98 1.79 -11.90
C ARG A 559 36.35 1.75 -13.38
N GLU A 560 35.56 1.08 -14.23
CA GLU A 560 35.77 1.12 -15.67
C GLU A 560 35.12 2.40 -16.25
N PRO A 561 35.89 3.35 -16.81
CA PRO A 561 35.30 4.48 -17.50
C PRO A 561 34.46 3.99 -18.69
N GLU A 562 33.33 4.63 -18.95
CA GLU A 562 32.51 4.37 -20.15
C GLU A 562 33.42 4.24 -21.38
N PRO A 563 33.25 3.20 -22.22
CA PRO A 563 33.98 3.12 -23.47
C PRO A 563 33.61 4.33 -24.32
N GLN A 564 34.56 5.25 -24.46
CA GLN A 564 34.46 6.39 -25.35
C GLN A 564 34.02 5.89 -26.72
N THR A 565 32.86 6.36 -27.16
CA THR A 565 32.31 6.06 -28.48
C THR A 565 33.32 6.56 -29.51
N GLN A 566 34.04 5.63 -30.16
CA GLN A 566 34.96 5.99 -31.23
C GLN A 566 34.19 6.76 -32.31
N PRO A 567 34.71 7.91 -32.81
CA PRO A 567 34.06 8.64 -33.88
C PRO A 567 34.05 7.77 -35.13
N LYS A 568 32.86 7.58 -35.72
CA LYS A 568 32.69 6.92 -37.02
C LYS A 568 33.65 7.56 -38.04
N PRO A 569 34.35 6.77 -38.87
CA PRO A 569 35.13 7.33 -39.96
C PRO A 569 34.18 8.04 -40.93
N LYS A 570 34.54 9.26 -41.32
CA LYS A 570 33.87 9.99 -42.40
C LYS A 570 34.03 9.16 -43.67
N SER A 571 32.91 8.78 -44.27
CA SER A 571 32.86 8.31 -45.65
C SER A 571 33.23 9.48 -46.57
N GLU A 572 34.27 9.29 -47.38
CA GLU A 572 34.63 10.13 -48.53
C GLU A 572 33.51 10.18 -49.57
#